data_AF-A0A966VF63-F1
#
_entry.id   AF-A0A966VF63-F1
#
_cell.length_a   1.000
_cell.length_b   1.000
_cell.length_c   1.000
_cell.angle_alpha   90.00
_cell.angle_beta   90.00
_cell.angle_gamma   90.00
#
_symmetry.space_group_name_H-M   'P 1'
#
loop_
_entity.id
_entity.type
_entity.pdbx_description
1 polymer ?
#
loop_
_entity_poly.entity_id
_entity_poly.type
_entity_poly.pdbx_seq_one_letter_code
_entity_poly.pdbx_strand_id
1 'polypeptide(L)' 'MERTFVFVCFEGIDGAGKTTQARMLCQRLNKDGITATLVADPGTTSIGTAIR' A
#
# COMPACT_ATOMS: atom_id res chain seq x y z
N MET A 1 -5.12 26.38 1.36
CA MET A 1 -3.91 25.58 1.63
C MET A 1 -3.89 24.45 0.62
N GLU A 2 -2.83 24.34 -0.18
CA GLU A 2 -2.64 23.18 -1.05
C GLU A 2 -2.38 21.93 -0.19
N ARG A 3 -3.02 20.82 -0.54
CA ARG A 3 -2.79 19.53 0.11
C ARG A 3 -1.80 18.73 -0.71
N THR A 4 -0.65 18.43 -0.12
CA THR A 4 0.35 17.53 -0.71
C THR A 4 0.02 16.09 -0.32
N PHE A 5 0.15 15.18 -1.27
CA PHE A 5 0.02 13.74 -1.05
C PHE A 5 1.32 13.03 -1.40
N VAL A 6 1.56 11.89 -0.77
CA VAL A 6 2.73 11.04 -1.03
C VAL A 6 2.25 9.69 -1.53
N PHE A 7 2.87 9.20 -2.61
CA PHE A 7 2.66 7.86 -3.14
C PHE A 7 3.95 7.04 -2.95
N VAL A 8 3.84 5.86 -2.34
CA VAL A 8 4.97 5.00 -1.98
C VAL A 8 4.77 3.62 -2.61
N CYS A 9 5.76 3.15 -3.37
CA CYS A 9 5.81 1.78 -3.90
C CYS A 9 6.88 0.95 -3.17
N PHE A 10 6.57 -0.31 -2.90
CA PHE A 10 7.50 -1.28 -2.31
C PHE A 10 7.96 -2.29 -3.38
N GLU A 11 9.23 -2.20 -3.78
CA GLU A 11 9.86 -3.06 -4.79
C GLU A 11 10.81 -4.09 -4.15
N GLY A 12 11.06 -5.20 -4.85
CA GLY A 12 11.97 -6.26 -4.39
C GLY A 12 11.65 -7.66 -4.91
N ILE A 13 12.55 -8.62 -4.68
CA ILE A 13 12.41 -10.02 -5.13
C ILE A 13 11.27 -10.77 -4.41
N ASP A 14 10.91 -11.95 -4.90
CA ASP A 14 9.96 -12.84 -4.24
C ASP A 14 10.46 -13.26 -2.86
N GLY A 15 9.55 -13.29 -1.89
CA GLY A 15 9.90 -13.53 -0.48
C GLY A 15 10.54 -12.35 0.25
N ALA A 16 10.84 -11.21 -0.41
CA ALA A 16 11.45 -10.04 0.24
C ALA A 16 10.55 -9.32 1.28
N GLY A 17 9.31 -9.77 1.48
CA GLY A 17 8.41 -9.22 2.49
C GLY A 17 7.69 -7.91 2.12
N LYS A 18 7.68 -7.52 0.83
CA LYS A 18 7.04 -6.29 0.31
C LYS A 18 5.61 -6.08 0.85
N THR A 19 4.75 -7.09 0.72
CA THR A 19 3.35 -7.04 1.17
C THR A 19 3.25 -6.86 2.69
N THR A 20 4.12 -7.52 3.46
CA THR A 20 4.18 -7.39 4.92
C THR A 20 4.57 -5.96 5.31
N GLN A 21 5.63 -5.43 4.70
CA GLN A 21 6.10 -4.07 4.99
C GLN A 21 5.08 -3.00 4.60
N ALA A 22 4.44 -3.13 3.43
CA ALA A 22 3.41 -2.19 3.00
C ALA A 22 2.19 -2.18 3.94
N ARG A 23 1.75 -3.35 4.42
CA ARG A 23 0.67 -3.46 5.42
C ARG A 23 1.07 -2.83 6.75
N MET A 24 2.28 -3.11 7.24
CA MET A 24 2.79 -2.56 8.49
C MET A 24 2.88 -1.03 8.45
N LEU A 25 3.41 -0.45 7.36
CA LEU A 25 3.50 0.99 7.20
C LEU A 25 2.10 1.63 7.18
N CYS A 26 1.17 1.08 6.38
CA CYS A 26 -0.20 1.59 6.31
C CYS A 26 -0.91 1.55 7.67
N GLN A 27 -0.78 0.45 8.42
CA GLN A 27 -1.33 0.34 9.77
C GLN A 27 -0.69 1.36 10.73
N ARG A 28 0.63 1.55 10.65
CA ARG A 28 1.35 2.50 11.51
C ARG A 28 0.91 3.94 11.25
N LEU A 29 0.84 4.36 9.98
CA LEU A 29 0.41 5.71 9.61
C LEU A 29 -1.01 5.99 10.07
N ASN A 30 -1.93 5.04 9.84
CA ASN A 30 -3.31 5.18 10.30
C ASN A 30 -3.41 5.25 11.84
N LYS A 31 -2.59 4.48 12.56
CA LYS A 31 -2.50 4.56 14.03
C LYS A 31 -1.97 5.92 14.52
N ASP A 32 -1.09 6.55 13.75
CA ASP A 32 -0.52 7.86 14.06
C ASP A 32 -1.41 9.02 13.53
N GLY A 33 -2.63 8.73 13.06
CA GLY A 33 -3.60 9.73 12.60
C GLY A 33 -3.37 10.24 11.16
N ILE A 34 -2.44 9.62 10.43
CA ILE A 34 -2.14 9.96 9.04
C ILE A 34 -2.93 9.02 8.14
N THR A 35 -3.89 9.57 7.37
CA THR A 35 -4.69 8.78 6.44
C THR A 35 -3.80 8.11 5.39
N ALA A 36 -3.77 6.78 5.42
CA ALA A 36 -3.02 5.97 4.47
C ALA A 36 -3.91 4.87 3.87
N THR A 37 -3.84 4.71 2.55
CA THR A 37 -4.56 3.68 1.80
C THR A 37 -3.56 2.69 1.23
N LEU A 38 -3.77 1.39 1.49
CA LEU A 38 -2.96 0.33 0.89
C LEU A 38 -3.53 -0.04 -0.48
N VAL A 39 -2.67 -0.10 -1.50
CA VAL A 39 -3.00 -0.51 -2.86
C VAL A 39 -2.07 -1.67 -3.26
N ALA A 40 -2.63 -2.71 -3.85
CA ALA A 40 -1.97 -3.80 -4.54
C ALA A 40 -2.29 -3.79 -6.05
N ASP A 41 -1.27 -4.01 -6.88
CA ASP A 41 -1.40 -4.19 -8.33
C ASP A 41 -0.72 -5.51 -8.76
N PRO A 42 -1.48 -6.50 -9.26
CA PRO A 42 -2.94 -6.57 -9.29
C PRO A 42 -3.53 -6.87 -7.90
N GLY A 43 -4.78 -6.44 -7.65
CA GLY A 43 -5.59 -6.92 -6.52
C GLY A 43 -6.37 -5.89 -5.68
N THR A 44 -6.35 -4.60 -6.01
CA THR A 44 -7.14 -3.59 -5.26
C THR A 44 -8.57 -3.43 -5.78
N THR A 45 -8.79 -3.66 -7.08
CA THR A 45 -10.11 -3.56 -7.72
C THR A 45 -10.71 -4.95 -7.90
N SER A 46 -12.04 -5.04 -8.09
CA SER A 46 -12.70 -6.31 -8.40
C SER A 46 -12.08 -7.02 -9.62
N ILE A 47 -11.75 -6.24 -10.65
CA ILE A 47 -11.05 -6.71 -11.85
C ILE A 47 -9.62 -7.14 -11.51
N GLY A 48 -8.87 -6.32 -10.77
CA GLY A 48 -7.50 -6.63 -10.37
C GLY A 48 -7.42 -7.91 -9.54
N THR A 49 -8.40 -8.17 -8.66
CA THR A 49 -8.48 -9.42 -7.91
C THR A 49 -8.77 -10.62 -8.80
N ALA A 50 -9.56 -10.46 -9.86
CA ALA A 50 -9.89 -11.55 -10.79
C ALA A 50 -8.73 -11.94 -11.73
N ILE A 51 -7.76 -11.04 -11.95
CA ILE A 51 -6.60 -11.26 -12.85
C ILE A 51 -5.37 -11.78 -12.10
N ARG A 52 -5.34 -11.63 -10.76
CA ARG A 52 -4.26 -12.14 -9.91
C ARG A 52 -4.27 -13.67 -9.81
#